data_AF-A0A938G708-F1
#
_entry.id   AF-A0A938G708-F1
#
_cell.length_a   1.000
_cell.length_b   1.000
_cell.length_c   1.000
_cell.angle_alpha   90.00
_cell.angle_beta   90.00
_cell.angle_gamma   90.00
#
_symmetry.space_group_name_H-M   'P 1'
#
loop_
_entity.id
_entity.type
_entity.pdbx_description
1 polymer ?
#
loop_
_entity_poly.entity_id
_entity_poly.type
_entity_poly.pdbx_seq_one_letter_code
_entity_poly.pdbx_strand_id
1 'polypeptide(L)'
;MSTSTTLRTHTCGELTAANIGSTVRLAGWVARRREHGEKLAFLDLRDYSGVMQCVIDDGTDARSEWVVQIEGTVTARPAGTVNANLPTGEVELTNCTLTVLNAAEPPPFPIDQRADEVDENIRLKYRYLDIRRERMQRNLRLRAGVNAAIRSAMDEQGFVEVETPLLMPSTPEGAREFLVPSRKEPGSFYALPQSPQLWKQLLMVAGLDRYYQIARCLRDEDLRADRQYEFTQLDAEMSFVAKDDVLEAISRAVVAAAKSATGDAPPPIERITWHDAMNRFGTDKPDLRFGLELVELTTVFSGTGFKAFAAAASIKGLRVDAASYPEAAAMGRNKLD
;
A
#
# COMPACT_ATOMS: atom_id res chain seq x y z
N MET A 1 -12.30 -21.01 1.69
CA MET A 1 -11.28 -22.04 1.99
C MET A 1 -11.06 -22.06 3.50
N SER A 2 -11.03 -23.24 4.12
CA SER A 2 -10.82 -23.33 5.57
C SER A 2 -9.43 -22.80 5.94
N THR A 3 -9.35 -21.93 6.96
CA THR A 3 -8.10 -21.39 7.51
C THR A 3 -7.60 -22.21 8.70
N SER A 4 -8.25 -23.35 8.97
CA SER A 4 -7.95 -24.27 10.05
C SER A 4 -6.56 -24.90 9.87
N THR A 5 -5.86 -25.07 10.99
CA THR A 5 -4.57 -25.75 11.08
C THR A 5 -4.54 -26.60 12.36
N THR A 6 -3.44 -27.31 12.61
CA THR A 6 -3.26 -28.05 13.88
C THR A 6 -3.39 -27.16 15.13
N LEU A 7 -3.05 -25.87 15.01
CA LEU A 7 -3.03 -24.93 16.13
C LEU A 7 -4.29 -24.06 16.24
N ARG A 8 -5.18 -24.06 15.24
CA ARG A 8 -6.41 -23.27 15.27
C ARG A 8 -7.49 -23.87 14.39
N THR A 9 -8.74 -23.71 14.80
CA THR A 9 -9.93 -24.07 14.02
C THR A 9 -10.44 -22.92 13.15
N HIS A 10 -10.30 -21.69 13.63
CA HIS A 10 -10.78 -20.45 12.99
C HIS A 10 -9.72 -19.37 13.15
N THR A 11 -9.87 -18.29 12.40
CA THR A 11 -9.11 -17.06 12.65
C THR A 11 -9.84 -16.16 13.67
N CYS A 12 -9.11 -15.26 14.33
CA CYS A 12 -9.65 -14.49 15.46
C CYS A 12 -10.80 -13.56 15.07
N GLY A 13 -10.72 -12.93 13.88
CA GLY A 13 -11.70 -11.97 13.36
C GLY A 13 -12.87 -12.57 12.59
N GLU A 14 -12.98 -13.90 12.53
CA GLU A 14 -13.96 -14.63 11.70
C GLU A 14 -15.25 -15.00 12.45
N LEU A 15 -15.22 -15.06 13.78
CA LEU A 15 -16.35 -15.56 14.57
C LEU A 15 -17.49 -14.55 14.66
N THR A 16 -18.71 -15.04 14.49
CA THR A 16 -19.96 -14.26 14.50
C THR A 16 -20.99 -14.91 15.44
N ALA A 17 -22.16 -14.29 15.58
CA ALA A 17 -23.29 -14.86 16.33
C ALA A 17 -23.70 -16.26 15.83
N ALA A 18 -23.45 -16.59 14.56
CA ALA A 18 -23.72 -17.93 14.00
C ALA A 18 -22.87 -19.04 14.63
N ASN A 19 -21.78 -18.69 15.31
CA ASN A 19 -20.86 -19.65 15.94
C ASN A 19 -21.19 -19.90 17.42
N ILE A 20 -22.19 -19.25 18.00
CA ILE A 20 -22.54 -19.39 19.43
C ILE A 20 -22.79 -20.86 19.79
N GLY A 21 -22.20 -21.30 20.90
CA GLY A 21 -22.26 -22.67 21.41
C GLY A 21 -21.19 -23.61 20.86
N SER A 22 -20.42 -23.20 19.86
CA SER A 22 -19.31 -24.00 19.34
C SER A 22 -18.06 -23.87 20.20
N THR A 23 -17.32 -24.97 20.36
CA THR A 23 -15.96 -24.95 20.91
C THR A 23 -14.98 -24.71 19.78
N VAL A 24 -14.13 -23.69 19.94
CA VAL A 24 -13.14 -23.28 18.94
C VAL A 24 -11.77 -23.18 19.58
N ARG A 25 -10.74 -23.40 18.76
CA ARG A 25 -9.35 -23.13 19.09
C ARG A 25 -8.85 -21.98 18.24
N LEU A 26 -8.29 -20.96 18.87
CA LEU A 26 -7.68 -19.80 18.25
C LEU A 26 -6.21 -19.70 18.65
N ALA A 27 -5.36 -19.17 17.77
CA ALA A 27 -3.96 -18.91 18.08
C ALA A 27 -3.57 -17.53 17.54
N GLY A 28 -2.86 -16.76 18.35
CA GLY A 28 -2.54 -15.36 18.03
C GLY A 28 -1.67 -14.69 19.09
N TRP A 29 -1.65 -13.36 19.05
CA TRP A 29 -0.94 -12.50 19.99
C TRP A 29 -1.91 -11.87 20.99
N VAL A 30 -1.51 -11.82 22.25
CA VAL A 30 -2.25 -11.05 23.27
C VAL A 30 -2.08 -9.56 22.97
N ALA A 31 -3.09 -8.92 22.37
CA ALA A 31 -3.03 -7.50 22.04
C ALA A 31 -3.22 -6.62 23.28
N ARG A 32 -4.09 -7.04 24.20
CA ARG A 32 -4.35 -6.34 25.46
C ARG A 32 -4.86 -7.32 26.50
N ARG A 33 -4.49 -7.10 27.76
CA ARG A 33 -5.10 -7.71 28.94
C ARG A 33 -5.77 -6.62 29.77
N ARG A 34 -6.99 -6.90 30.25
CA ARG A 34 -7.78 -6.00 31.10
C ARG A 34 -8.34 -6.80 32.26
N GLU A 35 -8.00 -6.44 33.48
CA GLU A 35 -8.56 -7.06 34.70
C GLU A 35 -10.03 -6.63 34.86
N HIS A 36 -10.88 -7.55 35.34
CA HIS A 36 -12.30 -7.28 35.57
C HIS A 36 -12.80 -7.96 36.85
N GLY A 37 -12.91 -7.16 37.92
CA GLY A 37 -13.24 -7.67 39.25
C GLY A 37 -12.10 -8.52 39.82
N GLU A 38 -12.40 -9.36 40.80
CA GLU A 38 -11.39 -10.13 41.54
C GLU A 38 -11.04 -11.49 40.90
N LYS A 39 -11.81 -11.94 39.90
CA LYS A 39 -11.73 -13.33 39.41
C LYS A 39 -11.50 -13.47 37.91
N LEU A 40 -11.81 -12.44 37.13
CA LEU A 40 -11.81 -12.53 35.67
C LEU A 40 -10.88 -11.49 35.05
N ALA A 41 -10.31 -11.87 33.91
CA ALA A 41 -9.62 -10.96 33.02
C ALA A 41 -10.13 -11.14 31.58
N PHE A 42 -10.09 -10.05 30.83
CA PHE A 42 -10.35 -10.04 29.40
C PHE A 42 -9.02 -9.98 28.65
N LEU A 43 -8.82 -10.93 27.74
CA LEU A 43 -7.75 -10.90 26.76
C LEU A 43 -8.31 -10.57 25.39
N ASP A 44 -7.72 -9.58 24.74
CA ASP A 44 -7.93 -9.34 23.32
C ASP A 44 -6.90 -10.17 22.55
N LEU A 45 -7.31 -11.32 22.01
CA LEU A 45 -6.47 -12.18 21.17
C LEU A 45 -6.52 -11.69 19.72
N ARG A 46 -5.37 -11.34 19.16
CA ARG A 46 -5.25 -10.79 17.80
C ARG A 46 -4.53 -11.77 16.89
N ASP A 47 -5.04 -11.94 15.68
CA ASP A 47 -4.27 -12.43 14.55
C ASP A 47 -4.38 -11.45 13.36
N TYR A 48 -4.02 -11.88 12.16
CA TYR A 48 -4.08 -11.00 10.99
C TYR A 48 -5.51 -10.64 10.56
N SER A 49 -6.50 -11.44 10.94
CA SER A 49 -7.89 -11.29 10.52
C SER A 49 -8.68 -10.34 11.42
N GLY A 50 -8.24 -10.16 12.66
CA GLY A 50 -8.91 -9.30 13.63
C GLY A 50 -8.60 -9.67 15.06
N VAL A 51 -9.50 -9.25 15.96
CA VAL A 51 -9.39 -9.43 17.40
C VAL A 51 -10.58 -10.23 17.92
N MET A 52 -10.34 -11.18 18.81
CA MET A 52 -11.34 -11.89 19.59
C MET A 52 -11.17 -11.57 21.08
N GLN A 53 -12.26 -11.28 21.78
CA GLN A 53 -12.24 -11.17 23.23
C GLN A 53 -12.36 -12.55 23.85
N CYS A 54 -11.46 -12.88 24.78
CA CYS A 54 -11.47 -14.11 25.54
C CYS A 54 -11.59 -13.77 27.03
N VAL A 55 -12.58 -14.36 27.68
CA VAL A 55 -12.79 -14.30 29.13
C VAL A 55 -11.98 -15.43 29.77
N ILE A 56 -11.02 -15.07 30.60
CA ILE A 56 -10.11 -15.99 31.29
C ILE A 56 -10.14 -15.74 32.81
N ASP A 57 -9.66 -16.71 33.58
CA ASP A 57 -9.41 -16.53 35.01
C ASP A 57 -8.25 -15.55 35.22
N ASP A 58 -8.38 -14.64 36.18
CA ASP A 58 -7.39 -13.57 36.42
C ASP A 58 -6.00 -14.09 36.87
N GLY A 59 -5.94 -15.31 37.43
CA GLY A 59 -4.69 -15.98 37.78
C GLY A 59 -3.85 -16.46 36.57
N THR A 60 -4.39 -16.37 35.34
CA THR A 60 -3.68 -16.83 34.13
C THR A 60 -2.62 -15.81 33.70
N ASP A 61 -1.34 -16.17 33.70
CA ASP A 61 -0.28 -15.28 33.20
C ASP A 61 -0.31 -15.19 31.68
N ALA A 62 -0.71 -14.03 31.18
CA ALA A 62 -0.68 -13.66 29.78
C ALA A 62 -0.36 -12.17 29.68
N ARG A 63 0.72 -11.84 28.97
CA ARG A 63 1.20 -10.45 28.84
C ARG A 63 1.14 -9.99 27.39
N SER A 64 1.22 -8.68 27.21
CA SER A 64 1.18 -8.04 25.89
C SER A 64 2.16 -8.70 24.93
N GLU A 65 1.68 -8.98 23.72
CA GLU A 65 2.40 -9.58 22.59
C GLU A 65 2.93 -11.01 22.82
N TRP A 66 2.53 -11.69 23.89
CA TRP A 66 2.74 -13.14 24.03
C TRP A 66 2.00 -13.89 22.93
N VAL A 67 2.60 -14.97 22.43
CA VAL A 67 2.00 -15.87 21.46
C VAL A 67 1.30 -16.99 22.22
N VAL A 68 -0.01 -17.07 22.07
CA VAL A 68 -0.85 -18.00 22.83
C VAL A 68 -1.82 -18.74 21.92
N GLN A 69 -2.25 -19.91 22.38
CA GLN A 69 -3.40 -20.62 21.87
C GLN A 69 -4.48 -20.61 22.94
N ILE A 70 -5.72 -20.36 22.55
CA ILE A 70 -6.88 -20.38 23.43
C ILE A 70 -7.91 -21.31 22.83
N GLU A 71 -8.31 -22.32 23.60
CA GLU A 71 -9.48 -23.16 23.31
C GLU A 71 -10.62 -22.72 24.22
N GLY A 72 -11.80 -22.47 23.66
CA GLY A 72 -12.94 -21.96 24.43
C GLY A 72 -14.26 -22.10 23.68
N THR A 73 -15.35 -21.76 24.34
CA THR A 73 -16.71 -21.80 23.80
C THR A 73 -17.14 -20.41 23.35
N VAL A 74 -17.68 -20.29 22.14
CA VAL A 74 -18.23 -19.03 21.64
C VAL A 74 -19.55 -18.73 22.35
N THR A 75 -19.67 -17.55 22.96
CA THR A 75 -20.88 -17.08 23.62
C THR A 75 -21.25 -15.69 23.14
N ALA A 76 -22.55 -15.35 23.19
CA ALA A 76 -22.98 -13.97 23.02
C ALA A 76 -22.40 -13.11 24.15
N ARG A 77 -21.98 -11.89 23.82
CA ARG A 77 -21.61 -10.92 24.85
C ARG A 77 -22.84 -10.55 25.69
N PRO A 78 -22.65 -10.25 27.00
CA PRO A 78 -23.73 -9.71 27.82
C PRO A 78 -24.39 -8.46 27.22
N ALA A 79 -25.67 -8.24 27.55
CA ALA A 79 -26.38 -7.05 27.10
C ALA A 79 -25.63 -5.77 27.53
N GLY A 80 -25.43 -4.85 26.59
CA GLY A 80 -24.71 -3.59 26.83
C GLY A 80 -23.17 -3.67 26.68
N THR A 81 -22.59 -4.84 26.41
CA THR A 81 -21.13 -4.99 26.20
C THR A 81 -20.73 -5.33 24.76
N VAL A 82 -21.70 -5.28 23.84
CA VAL A 82 -21.50 -5.40 22.39
C VAL A 82 -20.62 -4.25 21.88
N ASN A 83 -19.61 -4.58 21.08
CA ASN A 83 -18.69 -3.60 20.51
C ASN A 83 -18.88 -3.45 19.00
N ALA A 84 -19.65 -2.46 18.57
CA ALA A 84 -19.93 -2.21 17.15
C ALA A 84 -18.69 -1.87 16.30
N ASN A 85 -17.55 -1.55 16.92
CA ASN A 85 -16.30 -1.26 16.21
C ASN A 85 -15.51 -2.53 15.86
N LEU A 86 -15.95 -3.71 16.30
CA LEU A 86 -15.29 -4.99 16.01
C LEU A 86 -16.24 -5.91 15.24
N PRO A 87 -15.78 -6.60 14.18
CA PRO A 87 -16.58 -7.63 13.50
C PRO A 87 -17.04 -8.76 14.43
N THR A 88 -16.24 -9.07 15.44
CA THR A 88 -16.51 -10.08 16.48
C THR A 88 -17.22 -9.48 17.69
N GLY A 89 -17.69 -8.23 17.60
CA GLY A 89 -18.16 -7.43 18.71
C GLY A 89 -19.42 -7.94 19.40
N GLU A 90 -20.16 -8.86 18.79
CA GLU A 90 -21.36 -9.50 19.34
C GLU A 90 -21.05 -10.76 20.17
N VAL A 91 -19.84 -11.30 20.04
CA VAL A 91 -19.43 -12.56 20.67
C VAL A 91 -18.14 -12.43 21.48
N GLU A 92 -17.90 -13.41 22.34
CA GLU A 92 -16.65 -13.61 23.08
C GLU A 92 -16.39 -15.11 23.29
N LEU A 93 -15.16 -15.47 23.67
CA LEU A 93 -14.85 -16.81 24.14
C LEU A 93 -14.94 -16.89 25.66
N THR A 94 -15.66 -17.89 26.16
CA THR A 94 -15.71 -18.26 27.58
C THR A 94 -15.21 -19.70 27.76
N ASN A 95 -15.10 -20.16 29.01
CA ASN A 95 -14.52 -21.48 29.35
C ASN A 95 -13.14 -21.68 28.72
N CYS A 96 -12.33 -20.62 28.72
CA CYS A 96 -11.07 -20.56 28.00
C CYS A 96 -9.98 -21.38 28.69
N THR A 97 -9.33 -22.26 27.94
CA THR A 97 -8.04 -22.88 28.30
C THR A 97 -6.94 -22.22 27.48
N LEU A 98 -5.99 -21.58 28.16
CA LEU A 98 -4.87 -20.88 27.52
C LEU A 98 -3.60 -21.72 27.57
N THR A 99 -2.93 -21.84 26.42
CA THR A 99 -1.58 -22.40 26.30
C THR A 99 -0.63 -21.32 25.80
N VAL A 100 0.44 -21.05 26.55
CA VAL A 100 1.50 -20.14 26.09
C VAL A 100 2.37 -20.89 25.08
N LEU A 101 2.35 -20.44 23.83
CA LEU A 101 3.19 -20.99 22.77
C LEU A 101 4.58 -20.35 22.80
N ASN A 102 4.64 -19.04 23.07
CA ASN A 102 5.88 -18.32 23.28
C ASN A 102 5.66 -17.05 24.10
N ALA A 103 6.53 -16.80 25.08
CA ALA A 103 6.55 -15.55 25.82
C ALA A 103 7.20 -14.44 24.99
N ALA A 104 6.84 -13.19 25.27
CA ALA A 104 7.44 -12.02 24.64
C ALA A 104 7.89 -10.99 25.69
N GLU A 105 8.98 -10.30 25.39
CA GLU A 105 9.37 -9.08 26.10
C GLU A 105 8.39 -7.93 25.77
N PRO A 106 8.22 -6.95 26.67
CA PRO A 106 7.42 -5.77 26.38
C PRO A 106 7.89 -5.07 25.09
N PRO A 107 6.97 -4.76 24.15
CA PRO A 107 7.37 -4.14 22.89
C PRO A 107 7.87 -2.71 23.12
N PRO A 108 8.81 -2.21 22.30
CA PRO A 108 9.37 -0.86 22.41
C PRO A 108 8.36 0.26 22.09
N PHE A 109 7.19 -0.09 21.56
CA PHE A 109 6.05 0.80 21.31
C PHE A 109 4.74 0.00 21.28
N PRO A 110 3.58 0.64 21.47
CA PRO A 110 2.28 -0.04 21.42
C PRO A 110 1.96 -0.60 20.03
N ILE A 111 1.45 -1.83 19.95
CA ILE A 111 1.07 -2.50 18.69
C ILE A 111 -0.39 -2.17 18.32
N ASP A 112 -0.69 -0.88 18.23
CA ASP A 112 -1.98 -0.34 17.81
C ASP A 112 -1.81 1.05 17.15
N GLN A 113 -2.91 1.81 16.99
CA GLN A 113 -2.90 3.11 16.31
C GLN A 113 -1.98 4.13 16.99
N ARG A 114 -1.71 4.01 18.30
CA ARG A 114 -0.83 4.93 19.04
C ARG A 114 0.62 4.90 18.54
N ALA A 115 1.03 3.84 17.85
CA ALA A 115 2.33 3.83 17.20
C ALA A 115 2.45 4.84 16.05
N ASP A 116 1.38 5.48 15.58
CA ASP A 116 1.51 6.55 14.58
C ASP A 116 2.16 7.82 15.12
N GLU A 117 2.13 8.02 16.44
CA GLU A 117 2.80 9.13 17.15
C GLU A 117 4.27 8.81 17.49
N VAL A 118 4.70 7.57 17.27
CA VAL A 118 6.08 7.12 17.54
C VAL A 118 6.97 7.46 16.34
N ASP A 119 8.19 7.90 16.65
CA ASP A 119 9.23 8.20 15.67
C ASP A 119 9.37 7.07 14.62
N GLU A 120 9.36 7.46 13.35
CA GLU A 120 9.40 6.51 12.23
C GLU A 120 10.65 5.63 12.26
N ASN A 121 11.81 6.14 12.68
CA ASN A 121 13.04 5.36 12.76
C ASN A 121 12.93 4.22 13.76
N ILE A 122 12.23 4.43 14.88
CA ILE A 122 11.96 3.37 15.87
C ILE A 122 11.07 2.30 15.23
N ARG A 123 10.04 2.70 14.50
CA ARG A 123 9.12 1.78 13.82
C ARG A 123 9.81 1.00 12.70
N LEU A 124 10.72 1.62 11.96
CA LEU A 124 11.54 0.96 10.94
C LEU A 124 12.55 0.00 11.58
N LYS A 125 13.19 0.39 12.69
CA LYS A 125 14.10 -0.49 13.45
C LYS A 125 13.42 -1.77 13.92
N TYR A 126 12.18 -1.67 14.39
CA TYR A 126 11.37 -2.82 14.81
C TYR A 126 10.22 -3.11 13.84
N ARG A 127 10.51 -3.06 12.53
CA ARG A 127 9.48 -3.20 11.49
C ARG A 127 8.69 -4.49 11.61
N TYR A 128 9.30 -5.58 12.10
CA TYR A 128 8.63 -6.86 12.36
C TYR A 128 7.52 -6.79 13.42
N LEU A 129 7.57 -5.81 14.33
CA LEU A 129 6.46 -5.49 15.25
C LEU A 129 5.49 -4.51 14.60
N ASP A 130 6.00 -3.49 13.90
CA ASP A 130 5.16 -2.48 13.24
C ASP A 130 4.21 -3.09 12.20
N ILE A 131 4.65 -4.13 11.47
CA ILE A 131 3.81 -4.85 10.50
C ILE A 131 2.70 -5.70 11.15
N ARG A 132 2.71 -5.93 12.48
CA ARG A 132 1.59 -6.61 13.16
C ARG A 132 0.35 -5.72 13.28
N ARG A 133 0.52 -4.41 13.15
CA ARG A 133 -0.58 -3.45 13.25
C ARG A 133 -1.55 -3.60 12.09
N GLU A 134 -2.83 -3.39 12.39
CA GLU A 134 -3.93 -3.55 11.42
C GLU A 134 -3.70 -2.74 10.14
N ARG A 135 -3.27 -1.47 10.24
CA ARG A 135 -2.97 -0.63 9.07
C ARG A 135 -1.92 -1.25 8.16
N MET A 136 -0.85 -1.81 8.73
CA MET A 136 0.23 -2.42 7.95
C MET A 136 -0.17 -3.77 7.35
N GLN A 137 -0.90 -4.60 8.10
CA GLN A 137 -1.49 -5.83 7.57
C GLN A 137 -2.42 -5.54 6.40
N ARG A 138 -3.29 -4.53 6.52
CA ARG A 138 -4.19 -4.10 5.45
C ARG A 138 -3.41 -3.66 4.21
N ASN A 139 -2.40 -2.81 4.37
CA ASN A 139 -1.59 -2.33 3.23
C ASN A 139 -0.86 -3.47 2.51
N LEU A 140 -0.28 -4.42 3.24
CA LEU A 140 0.42 -5.57 2.64
C LEU A 140 -0.55 -6.51 1.90
N ARG A 141 -1.72 -6.77 2.47
CA ARG A 141 -2.75 -7.61 1.85
C ARG A 141 -3.38 -6.93 0.63
N LEU A 142 -3.62 -5.62 0.73
CA LEU A 142 -4.06 -4.80 -0.39
C LEU A 142 -3.07 -4.88 -1.56
N ARG A 143 -1.77 -4.69 -1.28
CA ARG A 143 -0.71 -4.84 -2.29
C ARG A 143 -0.70 -6.24 -2.92
N ALA A 144 -0.89 -7.29 -2.12
CA ALA A 144 -0.96 -8.66 -2.63
C ALA A 144 -2.18 -8.86 -3.56
N GLY A 145 -3.36 -8.35 -3.17
CA GLY A 145 -4.56 -8.38 -3.99
C GLY A 145 -4.41 -7.61 -5.31
N VAL A 146 -3.86 -6.39 -5.25
CA VAL A 146 -3.53 -5.58 -6.43
C VAL A 146 -2.61 -6.33 -7.38
N ASN A 147 -1.53 -6.95 -6.87
CA ASN A 147 -0.62 -7.72 -7.71
C ASN A 147 -1.31 -8.94 -8.35
N ALA A 148 -2.21 -9.62 -7.63
CA ALA A 148 -2.96 -10.75 -8.18
C ALA A 148 -3.94 -10.31 -9.29
N ALA A 149 -4.60 -9.16 -9.10
CA ALA A 149 -5.48 -8.57 -10.10
C ALA A 149 -4.71 -8.13 -11.37
N ILE A 150 -3.52 -7.53 -11.20
CA ILE A 150 -2.65 -7.19 -12.33
C ILE A 150 -2.29 -8.46 -13.11
N ARG A 151 -1.80 -9.52 -12.44
CA ARG A 151 -1.46 -10.78 -13.11
C ARG A 151 -2.63 -11.34 -13.91
N SER A 152 -3.79 -11.46 -13.26
CA SER A 152 -5.01 -11.97 -13.90
C SER A 152 -5.37 -11.15 -15.14
N ALA A 153 -5.30 -9.81 -15.05
CA ALA A 153 -5.58 -8.92 -16.17
C ALA A 153 -4.55 -9.02 -17.31
N MET A 154 -3.28 -9.28 -17.01
CA MET A 154 -2.24 -9.49 -18.02
C MET A 154 -2.40 -10.86 -18.70
N ASP A 155 -2.67 -11.91 -17.93
CA ASP A 155 -2.90 -13.28 -18.41
C ASP A 155 -4.13 -13.34 -19.34
N GLU A 156 -5.24 -12.70 -18.95
CA GLU A 156 -6.46 -12.58 -19.78
C GLU A 156 -6.21 -11.90 -21.13
N GLN A 157 -5.16 -11.07 -21.24
CA GLN A 157 -4.75 -10.38 -22.46
C GLN A 157 -3.68 -11.14 -23.26
N GLY A 158 -3.33 -12.36 -22.84
CA GLY A 158 -2.36 -13.22 -23.50
C GLY A 158 -0.90 -12.82 -23.29
N PHE A 159 -0.59 -12.00 -22.27
CA PHE A 159 0.79 -11.75 -21.90
C PHE A 159 1.39 -12.94 -21.16
N VAL A 160 2.70 -13.11 -21.28
CA VAL A 160 3.45 -14.16 -20.57
C VAL A 160 4.34 -13.53 -19.50
N GLU A 161 4.21 -13.98 -18.24
CA GLU A 161 5.12 -13.57 -17.16
C GLU A 161 6.49 -14.24 -17.37
N VAL A 162 7.52 -13.46 -17.66
CA VAL A 162 8.89 -13.97 -17.83
C VAL A 162 9.83 -13.27 -16.86
N GLU A 163 10.62 -14.03 -16.12
CA GLU A 163 11.64 -13.48 -15.23
C GLU A 163 12.91 -13.11 -15.99
N THR A 164 13.53 -11.98 -15.64
CA THR A 164 14.72 -11.44 -16.29
C THR A 164 15.88 -11.28 -15.29
N PRO A 165 17.14 -11.46 -15.71
CA PRO A 165 18.28 -11.39 -14.80
C PRO A 165 18.47 -10.02 -14.13
N LEU A 166 18.87 -10.03 -12.85
CA LEU A 166 19.29 -8.83 -12.11
C LEU A 166 20.76 -8.46 -12.31
N LEU A 167 21.63 -9.42 -12.63
CA LEU A 167 23.05 -9.12 -12.86
C LEU A 167 23.24 -8.91 -14.37
N MET A 168 23.23 -7.66 -14.80
CA MET A 168 23.32 -7.28 -16.22
C MET A 168 24.54 -6.40 -16.49
N PRO A 169 25.00 -6.29 -17.75
CA PRO A 169 25.96 -5.25 -18.11
C PRO A 169 25.33 -3.86 -17.86
N SER A 170 26.18 -2.89 -17.50
CA SER A 170 25.75 -1.50 -17.33
C SER A 170 25.21 -0.94 -18.65
N THR A 171 24.10 -0.20 -18.56
CA THR A 171 23.58 0.60 -19.67
C THR A 171 23.85 2.08 -19.38
N PRO A 172 24.66 2.79 -20.17
CA PRO A 172 25.16 4.12 -19.82
C PRO A 172 24.12 5.25 -19.84
N GLU A 173 22.83 4.94 -20.02
CA GLU A 173 21.73 5.91 -20.08
C GLU A 173 20.79 5.74 -18.88
N GLY A 174 20.30 6.85 -18.32
CA GLY A 174 19.31 6.86 -17.24
C GLY A 174 19.86 7.37 -15.91
N ALA A 175 19.44 6.73 -14.81
CA ALA A 175 19.88 7.01 -13.44
C ALA A 175 21.20 6.29 -13.11
N ARG A 176 21.79 6.60 -11.96
CA ARG A 176 22.94 5.83 -11.46
C ARG A 176 22.56 4.40 -11.09
N GLU A 177 23.44 3.44 -11.39
CA GLU A 177 23.24 2.01 -11.16
C GLU A 177 24.01 1.54 -9.91
N PHE A 178 23.41 0.62 -9.15
CA PHE A 178 24.15 -0.13 -8.13
C PHE A 178 25.07 -1.15 -8.81
N LEU A 179 26.32 -1.22 -8.37
CA LEU A 179 27.32 -2.12 -8.90
C LEU A 179 27.56 -3.33 -7.98
N VAL A 180 27.71 -4.50 -8.58
CA VAL A 180 28.05 -5.76 -7.90
C VAL A 180 29.40 -6.25 -8.43
N PRO A 181 30.48 -6.21 -7.62
CA PRO A 181 31.80 -6.67 -8.05
C PRO A 181 31.81 -8.15 -8.45
N SER A 182 32.44 -8.47 -9.58
CA SER A 182 32.62 -9.86 -10.00
C SER A 182 33.79 -10.52 -9.27
N ARG A 183 33.52 -11.59 -8.52
CA ARG A 183 34.59 -12.44 -7.95
C ARG A 183 35.40 -13.16 -9.04
N LYS A 184 34.76 -13.51 -10.15
CA LYS A 184 35.36 -14.34 -11.21
C LYS A 184 36.29 -13.53 -12.11
N GLU A 185 35.96 -12.27 -12.36
CA GLU A 185 36.66 -11.39 -13.28
C GLU A 185 37.05 -10.11 -12.53
N PRO A 186 38.22 -10.12 -11.84
CA PRO A 186 38.67 -8.97 -11.07
C PRO A 186 38.74 -7.69 -11.90
N GLY A 187 38.22 -6.59 -11.36
CA GLY A 187 38.11 -5.30 -12.07
C GLY A 187 36.82 -5.13 -12.89
N SER A 188 35.99 -6.17 -13.00
CA SER A 188 34.68 -6.12 -13.67
C SER A 188 33.53 -6.10 -12.67
N PHE A 189 32.42 -5.48 -13.07
CA PHE A 189 31.22 -5.29 -12.25
C PHE A 189 29.98 -5.66 -13.05
N TYR A 190 28.98 -6.22 -12.38
CA TYR A 190 27.61 -6.22 -12.87
C TYR A 190 26.91 -4.94 -12.41
N ALA A 191 25.92 -4.51 -13.17
CA ALA A 191 24.97 -3.48 -12.76
C ALA A 191 23.63 -4.12 -12.39
N LEU A 192 22.97 -3.59 -11.36
CA LEU A 192 21.60 -3.94 -11.03
C LEU A 192 20.62 -3.11 -11.89
N PRO A 193 19.55 -3.70 -12.44
CA PRO A 193 18.71 -3.07 -13.44
C PRO A 193 17.87 -1.93 -12.85
N GLN A 194 17.87 -0.81 -13.54
CA GLN A 194 16.90 0.27 -13.31
C GLN A 194 15.50 -0.08 -13.82
N SER A 195 15.44 -0.99 -14.80
CA SER A 195 14.26 -1.67 -15.35
C SER A 195 14.72 -2.83 -16.25
N PRO A 196 13.86 -3.80 -16.60
CA PRO A 196 14.19 -4.86 -17.56
C PRO A 196 14.21 -4.42 -19.04
N GLN A 197 14.45 -3.14 -19.33
CA GLN A 197 14.29 -2.54 -20.66
C GLN A 197 15.02 -3.30 -21.79
N LEU A 198 16.28 -3.67 -21.60
CA LEU A 198 17.02 -4.41 -22.62
C LEU A 198 16.45 -5.83 -22.81
N TRP A 199 16.06 -6.48 -21.71
CA TRP A 199 15.56 -7.86 -21.74
C TRP A 199 14.21 -7.95 -22.43
N LYS A 200 13.27 -7.05 -22.12
CA LYS A 200 11.95 -7.08 -22.76
C LYS A 200 12.02 -6.83 -24.27
N GLN A 201 12.95 -5.99 -24.72
CA GLN A 201 13.22 -5.79 -26.15
C GLN A 201 13.77 -7.06 -26.80
N LEU A 202 14.73 -7.74 -26.15
CA LEU A 202 15.25 -9.02 -26.65
C LEU A 202 14.16 -10.11 -26.70
N LEU A 203 13.24 -10.12 -25.74
CA LEU A 203 12.09 -11.04 -25.75
C LEU A 203 11.13 -10.78 -26.92
N MET A 204 10.94 -9.52 -27.32
CA MET A 204 10.19 -9.20 -28.54
C MET A 204 10.90 -9.71 -29.79
N VAL A 205 12.22 -9.50 -29.89
CA VAL A 205 13.04 -10.04 -30.99
C VAL A 205 13.00 -11.57 -31.04
N ALA A 206 12.93 -12.23 -29.87
CA ALA A 206 12.83 -13.67 -29.74
C ALA A 206 11.44 -14.24 -30.11
N GLY A 207 10.46 -13.39 -30.42
CA GLY A 207 9.13 -13.80 -30.87
C GLY A 207 8.14 -14.12 -29.75
N LEU A 208 8.34 -13.59 -28.54
CA LEU A 208 7.40 -13.79 -27.41
C LEU A 208 6.05 -13.08 -27.62
N ASP A 209 6.00 -12.08 -28.50
CA ASP A 209 4.84 -11.24 -28.85
C ASP A 209 4.31 -10.36 -27.71
N ARG A 210 4.04 -10.91 -26.52
CA ARG A 210 3.51 -10.19 -25.35
C ARG A 210 4.19 -10.64 -24.06
N TYR A 211 4.93 -9.72 -23.46
CA TYR A 211 5.72 -9.95 -22.25
C TYR A 211 5.21 -9.08 -21.10
N TYR A 212 5.17 -9.64 -19.89
CA TYR A 212 5.12 -8.83 -18.68
C TYR A 212 5.99 -9.39 -17.55
N GLN A 213 6.30 -8.55 -16.57
CA GLN A 213 6.93 -8.94 -15.31
C GLN A 213 6.58 -7.94 -14.21
N ILE A 214 6.28 -8.44 -13.02
CA ILE A 214 6.31 -7.60 -11.80
C ILE A 214 7.76 -7.53 -11.30
N ALA A 215 8.54 -6.67 -11.93
CA ALA A 215 9.99 -6.61 -11.85
C ALA A 215 10.51 -5.88 -10.61
N ARG A 216 11.63 -6.36 -10.06
CA ARG A 216 12.39 -5.58 -9.07
C ARG A 216 13.39 -4.68 -9.77
N CYS A 217 13.35 -3.39 -9.44
CA CYS A 217 14.16 -2.35 -10.06
C CYS A 217 14.94 -1.59 -8.99
N LEU A 218 16.16 -1.18 -9.32
CA LEU A 218 17.06 -0.50 -8.41
C LEU A 218 17.66 0.76 -9.06
N ARG A 219 17.68 1.87 -8.32
CA ARG A 219 18.26 3.15 -8.75
C ARG A 219 19.09 3.74 -7.63
N ASP A 220 20.34 4.08 -7.89
CA ASP A 220 21.25 4.72 -6.93
C ASP A 220 21.06 6.25 -6.94
N GLU A 221 19.87 6.70 -6.58
CA GLU A 221 19.44 8.10 -6.57
C GLU A 221 18.96 8.54 -5.18
N ASP A 222 19.03 9.84 -4.90
CA ASP A 222 18.55 10.39 -3.63
C ASP A 222 17.06 10.08 -3.40
N LEU A 223 16.76 9.71 -2.16
CA LEU A 223 15.43 9.30 -1.74
C LEU A 223 14.46 10.49 -1.65
N ARG A 224 13.18 10.20 -1.83
CA ARG A 224 12.06 11.12 -1.60
C ARG A 224 10.91 10.35 -0.94
N ALA A 225 9.88 11.04 -0.51
CA ALA A 225 8.69 10.39 0.07
C ALA A 225 8.09 9.30 -0.84
N ASP A 226 8.20 9.46 -2.16
CA ASP A 226 7.72 8.55 -3.20
C ASP A 226 8.83 7.78 -3.93
N ARG A 227 10.09 7.86 -3.49
CA ARG A 227 11.25 7.25 -4.16
C ARG A 227 12.12 6.46 -3.20
N GLN A 228 12.35 5.20 -3.54
CA GLN A 228 13.18 4.26 -2.81
C GLN A 228 14.27 3.69 -3.73
N TYR A 229 15.41 3.29 -3.15
CA TYR A 229 16.49 2.65 -3.91
C TYR A 229 16.01 1.40 -4.64
N GLU A 230 15.21 0.59 -3.96
CA GLU A 230 14.62 -0.64 -4.48
C GLU A 230 13.10 -0.48 -4.56
N PHE A 231 12.53 -0.72 -5.74
CA PHE A 231 11.09 -0.61 -5.97
C PHE A 231 10.62 -1.68 -6.96
N THR A 232 9.31 -1.85 -7.07
CA THR A 232 8.68 -2.84 -7.95
C THR A 232 7.97 -2.12 -9.08
N GLN A 233 8.13 -2.61 -10.32
CA GLN A 233 7.43 -2.11 -11.50
C GLN A 233 6.56 -3.22 -12.10
N LEU A 234 5.42 -2.84 -12.69
CA LEU A 234 4.82 -3.63 -13.75
C LEU A 234 5.55 -3.25 -15.03
N ASP A 235 6.42 -4.13 -15.50
CA ASP A 235 7.09 -3.99 -16.80
C ASP A 235 6.34 -4.83 -17.83
N ALA A 236 6.17 -4.28 -19.03
CA ALA A 236 5.43 -4.93 -20.11
C ALA A 236 5.96 -4.47 -21.47
N GLU A 237 5.84 -5.35 -22.46
CA GLU A 237 6.24 -5.09 -23.85
C GLU A 237 5.35 -5.91 -24.81
N MET A 238 5.09 -5.36 -26.00
CA MET A 238 4.23 -5.96 -27.02
C MET A 238 4.83 -5.78 -28.41
N SER A 239 4.73 -6.81 -29.27
CA SER A 239 5.14 -6.77 -30.67
C SER A 239 3.96 -6.42 -31.59
N PHE A 240 4.24 -5.88 -32.78
CA PHE A 240 3.26 -5.60 -33.83
C PHE A 240 2.08 -4.70 -33.41
N VAL A 241 2.31 -3.77 -32.49
CA VAL A 241 1.30 -2.85 -31.96
C VAL A 241 1.62 -1.39 -32.25
N ALA A 242 0.59 -0.54 -32.19
CA ALA A 242 0.73 0.90 -32.11
C ALA A 242 0.61 1.39 -30.66
N LYS A 243 0.87 2.69 -30.45
CA LYS A 243 0.77 3.35 -29.15
C LYS A 243 -0.58 3.11 -28.46
N ASP A 244 -1.69 3.19 -29.20
CA ASP A 244 -3.03 3.10 -28.63
C ASP A 244 -3.35 1.70 -28.11
N ASP A 245 -2.84 0.65 -28.75
CA ASP A 245 -2.99 -0.73 -28.30
C ASP A 245 -2.27 -0.95 -26.95
N VAL A 246 -1.06 -0.39 -26.81
CA VAL A 246 -0.29 -0.45 -25.55
C VAL A 246 -1.02 0.29 -24.44
N LEU A 247 -1.50 1.51 -24.72
CA LEU A 247 -2.25 2.29 -23.73
C LEU A 247 -3.51 1.56 -23.27
N GLU A 248 -4.26 0.94 -24.18
CA GLU A 248 -5.44 0.15 -23.84
C GLU A 248 -5.08 -1.05 -22.97
N ALA A 249 -4.04 -1.79 -23.34
CA ALA A 249 -3.63 -2.99 -22.62
C ALA A 249 -3.19 -2.69 -21.17
N ILE A 250 -2.37 -1.65 -20.99
CA ILE A 250 -1.94 -1.20 -19.66
C ILE A 250 -3.11 -0.60 -18.87
N SER A 251 -4.01 0.13 -19.52
CA SER A 251 -5.21 0.68 -18.87
C SER A 251 -6.07 -0.42 -18.25
N ARG A 252 -6.23 -1.56 -18.91
CA ARG A 252 -6.96 -2.72 -18.36
C ARG A 252 -6.33 -3.23 -17.06
N ALA A 253 -5.00 -3.36 -17.02
CA ALA A 253 -4.29 -3.75 -15.81
C ALA A 253 -4.40 -2.72 -14.67
N VAL A 254 -4.32 -1.43 -14.99
CA VAL A 254 -4.49 -0.33 -14.02
C VAL A 254 -5.92 -0.29 -13.45
N VAL A 255 -6.94 -0.46 -14.30
CA VAL A 255 -8.34 -0.51 -13.87
C VAL A 255 -8.60 -1.74 -13.00
N ALA A 256 -8.04 -2.90 -13.35
CA ALA A 256 -8.14 -4.11 -12.52
C ALA A 256 -7.48 -3.93 -11.15
N ALA A 257 -6.28 -3.33 -11.11
CA ALA A 257 -5.59 -2.97 -9.88
C ALA A 257 -6.42 -2.01 -9.00
N ALA A 258 -6.96 -0.95 -9.60
CA ALA A 258 -7.80 0.03 -8.91
C ALA A 258 -9.06 -0.62 -8.34
N LYS A 259 -9.80 -1.39 -9.15
CA LYS A 259 -11.00 -2.12 -8.71
C LYS A 259 -10.70 -3.10 -7.58
N SER A 260 -9.57 -3.81 -7.64
CA SER A 260 -9.13 -4.67 -6.53
C SER A 260 -8.84 -3.90 -5.25
N ALA A 261 -8.44 -2.63 -5.36
CA ALA A 261 -8.09 -1.81 -4.21
C ALA A 261 -9.28 -1.06 -3.60
N THR A 262 -10.22 -0.62 -4.42
CA THR A 262 -11.35 0.23 -4.02
C THR A 262 -12.68 -0.51 -3.94
N GLY A 263 -12.81 -1.67 -4.58
CA GLY A 263 -14.06 -2.42 -4.76
C GLY A 263 -14.83 -2.03 -6.03
N ASP A 264 -14.65 -0.79 -6.50
CA ASP A 264 -15.35 -0.23 -7.66
C ASP A 264 -14.40 0.07 -8.83
N ALA A 265 -14.90 -0.11 -10.05
CA ALA A 265 -14.13 0.27 -11.23
C ALA A 265 -14.00 1.81 -11.30
N PRO A 266 -12.78 2.36 -11.49
CA PRO A 266 -12.62 3.79 -11.70
C PRO A 266 -13.28 4.23 -13.03
N PRO A 267 -13.56 5.53 -13.20
CA PRO A 267 -13.96 6.07 -14.50
C PRO A 267 -12.89 5.81 -15.57
N PRO A 268 -13.25 5.89 -16.87
CA PRO A 268 -12.30 5.73 -17.97
C PRO A 268 -11.11 6.69 -17.83
N ILE A 269 -9.92 6.20 -18.15
CA ILE A 269 -8.69 6.99 -18.09
C ILE A 269 -8.72 8.05 -19.20
N GLU A 270 -8.70 9.32 -18.80
CA GLU A 270 -8.68 10.45 -19.73
C GLU A 270 -7.34 10.56 -20.47
N ARG A 271 -7.40 11.05 -21.71
CA ARG A 271 -6.22 11.31 -22.53
C ARG A 271 -5.98 12.81 -22.62
N ILE A 272 -4.76 13.21 -22.31
CA ILE A 272 -4.30 14.59 -22.45
C ILE A 272 -2.94 14.60 -23.14
N THR A 273 -2.72 15.55 -24.05
CA THR A 273 -1.38 15.71 -24.63
C THR A 273 -0.45 16.37 -23.62
N TRP A 274 0.85 16.15 -23.75
CA TRP A 274 1.83 16.87 -22.92
C TRP A 274 1.68 18.39 -23.04
N HIS A 275 1.44 18.90 -24.26
CA HIS A 275 1.23 20.33 -24.49
C HIS A 275 0.00 20.85 -23.75
N ASP A 276 -1.12 20.13 -23.79
CA ASP A 276 -2.33 20.53 -23.06
C ASP A 276 -2.12 20.46 -21.54
N ALA A 277 -1.44 19.42 -21.04
CA ALA A 277 -1.15 19.26 -19.63
C ALA A 277 -0.28 20.42 -19.11
N MET A 278 0.80 20.75 -19.82
CA MET A 278 1.65 21.89 -19.48
C MET A 278 0.92 23.23 -19.63
N ASN A 279 0.11 23.39 -20.67
CA ASN A 279 -0.61 24.64 -20.91
C ASN A 279 -1.73 24.91 -19.90
N ARG A 280 -2.44 23.86 -19.47
CA ARG A 280 -3.59 23.95 -18.57
C ARG A 280 -3.23 23.77 -17.11
N PHE A 281 -2.16 23.06 -16.78
CA PHE A 281 -1.83 22.71 -15.39
C PHE A 281 -0.37 23.00 -15.01
N GLY A 282 0.52 23.26 -15.97
CA GLY A 282 1.93 23.52 -15.69
C GLY A 282 2.71 22.29 -15.20
N THR A 283 2.15 21.09 -15.38
CA THR A 283 2.77 19.82 -15.00
C THR A 283 2.38 18.72 -15.97
N ASP A 284 3.27 17.76 -16.17
CA ASP A 284 3.09 16.55 -16.98
C ASP A 284 2.32 15.44 -16.27
N LYS A 285 1.97 15.63 -14.99
CA LYS A 285 1.17 14.73 -14.15
C LYS A 285 0.07 15.49 -13.40
N PRO A 286 -0.88 16.13 -14.12
CA PRO A 286 -1.88 16.99 -13.51
C PRO A 286 -2.80 16.21 -12.57
N ASP A 287 -3.14 16.83 -11.44
CA ASP A 287 -4.14 16.31 -10.53
C ASP A 287 -5.52 16.85 -10.90
N LEU A 288 -6.26 16.07 -11.70
CA LEU A 288 -7.57 16.47 -12.24
C LEU A 288 -8.67 16.57 -11.19
N ARG A 289 -8.41 16.19 -9.93
CA ARG A 289 -9.35 16.43 -8.81
C ARG A 289 -9.48 17.92 -8.51
N PHE A 290 -8.42 18.68 -8.79
CA PHE A 290 -8.41 20.13 -8.63
C PHE A 290 -8.75 20.78 -9.98
N GLY A 291 -9.96 21.34 -10.10
CA GLY A 291 -10.43 22.02 -11.31
C GLY A 291 -9.79 23.41 -11.57
N LEU A 292 -8.61 23.67 -11.02
CA LEU A 292 -7.89 24.94 -11.18
C LEU A 292 -6.93 24.87 -12.36
N GLU A 293 -7.33 25.47 -13.48
CA GLU A 293 -6.54 25.53 -14.71
C GLU A 293 -5.85 26.88 -14.90
N LEU A 294 -4.66 26.84 -15.49
CA LEU A 294 -3.92 27.99 -15.99
C LEU A 294 -4.66 28.62 -17.17
N VAL A 295 -5.02 29.89 -17.00
CA VAL A 295 -5.66 30.71 -18.03
C VAL A 295 -4.60 31.52 -18.77
N GLU A 296 -4.71 31.58 -20.09
CA GLU A 296 -3.83 32.37 -20.95
C GLU A 296 -4.14 33.87 -20.83
N LEU A 297 -3.13 34.67 -20.49
CA LEU A 297 -3.26 36.11 -20.23
C LEU A 297 -2.29 36.96 -21.06
N THR A 298 -1.42 36.36 -21.88
CA THR A 298 -0.39 37.10 -22.64
C THR A 298 -0.97 38.25 -23.45
N THR A 299 -2.09 38.00 -24.16
CA THR A 299 -2.73 39.03 -24.99
C THR A 299 -3.32 40.18 -24.15
N VAL A 300 -3.79 39.89 -22.93
CA VAL A 300 -4.36 40.90 -22.02
C VAL A 300 -3.28 41.91 -21.58
N PHE A 301 -2.03 41.47 -21.49
CA PHE A 301 -0.92 42.28 -21.00
C PHE A 301 0.02 42.80 -22.10
N SER A 302 -0.30 42.65 -23.39
CA SER A 302 0.61 42.97 -24.50
C SER A 302 1.09 44.44 -24.54
N GLY A 303 0.32 45.37 -23.98
CA GLY A 303 0.65 46.80 -23.90
C GLY A 303 1.10 47.28 -22.51
N THR A 304 1.38 46.38 -21.58
CA THR A 304 1.72 46.76 -20.20
C THR A 304 3.09 47.45 -20.12
N GLY A 305 3.18 48.52 -19.32
CA GLY A 305 4.46 49.13 -18.96
C GLY A 305 5.21 48.37 -17.86
N PHE A 306 4.57 47.37 -17.25
CA PHE A 306 5.19 46.57 -16.19
C PHE A 306 6.21 45.59 -16.77
N LYS A 307 7.49 45.89 -16.58
CA LYS A 307 8.61 45.20 -17.25
C LYS A 307 8.63 43.68 -17.08
N ALA A 308 8.24 43.16 -15.92
CA ALA A 308 8.24 41.72 -15.68
C ALA A 308 7.25 40.96 -16.60
N PHE A 309 6.12 41.59 -16.94
CA PHE A 309 5.16 41.02 -17.87
C PHE A 309 5.50 41.36 -19.33
N ALA A 310 5.93 42.60 -19.59
CA ALA A 310 6.31 43.03 -20.94
C ALA A 310 7.48 42.20 -21.54
N ALA A 311 8.37 41.67 -20.70
CA ALA A 311 9.49 40.83 -21.13
C ALA A 311 9.17 39.32 -21.16
N ALA A 312 7.99 38.90 -20.70
CA ALA A 312 7.62 37.49 -20.62
C ALA A 312 7.10 36.97 -21.97
N ALA A 313 7.58 35.81 -22.40
CA ALA A 313 7.10 35.16 -23.63
C ALA A 313 5.69 34.55 -23.49
N SER A 314 5.28 34.23 -22.27
CA SER A 314 3.97 33.68 -21.93
C SER A 314 3.58 34.14 -20.54
N ILE A 315 2.34 34.60 -20.39
CA ILE A 315 1.75 35.01 -19.12
C ILE A 315 0.51 34.15 -18.92
N LYS A 316 0.54 33.29 -17.91
CA LYS A 316 -0.61 32.49 -17.49
C LYS A 316 -0.95 32.79 -16.04
N GLY A 317 -2.21 32.65 -15.67
CA GLY A 317 -2.68 32.89 -14.31
C GLY A 317 -3.72 31.88 -13.86
N LEU A 318 -3.80 31.64 -12.55
CA LEU A 318 -4.89 30.89 -11.94
C LEU A 318 -5.96 31.87 -11.48
N ARG A 319 -7.21 31.60 -11.84
CA ARG A 319 -8.35 32.38 -11.34
C ARG A 319 -8.81 31.82 -10.00
N VAL A 320 -8.59 32.57 -8.94
CA VAL A 320 -9.11 32.27 -7.60
C VAL A 320 -10.20 33.30 -7.29
N ASP A 321 -11.47 32.92 -7.47
CA ASP A 321 -12.60 33.78 -7.13
C ASP A 321 -13.16 33.46 -5.73
N ALA A 322 -13.70 34.46 -5.05
CA ALA A 322 -14.19 34.32 -3.68
C ALA A 322 -15.46 33.46 -3.55
N ALA A 323 -16.22 33.26 -4.64
CA ALA A 323 -17.41 32.43 -4.60
C ALA A 323 -17.03 30.93 -4.63
N SER A 324 -16.04 30.57 -5.43
CA SER A 324 -15.51 29.21 -5.55
C SER A 324 -14.47 28.88 -4.46
N TYR A 325 -13.70 29.88 -4.00
CA TYR A 325 -12.59 29.73 -3.04
C TYR A 325 -12.63 30.80 -1.94
N PRO A 326 -13.67 30.81 -1.08
CA PRO A 326 -13.87 31.86 -0.08
C PRO A 326 -12.72 31.96 0.93
N GLU A 327 -12.11 30.83 1.31
CA GLU A 327 -10.98 30.79 2.23
C GLU A 327 -9.69 31.35 1.61
N ALA A 328 -9.49 31.13 0.31
CA ALA A 328 -8.32 31.65 -0.41
C ALA A 328 -8.42 33.16 -0.59
N ALA A 329 -9.62 33.67 -0.89
CA ALA A 329 -9.89 35.11 -0.96
C ALA A 329 -9.72 35.82 0.40
N ALA A 330 -9.91 35.09 1.51
CA ALA A 330 -9.73 35.58 2.87
C ALA A 330 -8.29 35.41 3.42
N MET A 331 -7.34 34.91 2.60
CA MET A 331 -5.96 34.70 3.05
C MET A 331 -5.30 36.04 3.40
N GLY A 332 -4.85 36.13 4.65
CA GLY A 332 -4.00 37.23 5.10
C GLY A 332 -2.64 37.22 4.41
N ARG A 333 -1.95 38.37 4.45
CA ARG A 333 -0.65 38.55 3.80
C ARG A 333 0.40 37.52 4.20
N ASN A 334 0.38 37.05 5.44
CA ASN A 334 1.29 36.01 5.94
C ASN A 334 1.14 34.64 5.26
N LYS A 335 0.01 34.34 4.62
CA LYS A 335 -0.20 33.11 3.84
C LYS A 335 0.13 33.30 2.36
N LEU A 336 0.18 34.53 1.88
CA LEU A 336 0.46 34.87 0.48
C LEU A 336 1.95 35.11 0.23
N ASP A 337 2.66 35.66 1.21
CA ASP A 337 4.11 35.85 1.23
C ASP A 337 4.85 34.51 1.44
#